data_AF-A0A4R4SEM1-F1
#
_entry.id   AF-A0A4R4SEM1-F1
#
_cell.length_a   1.000
_cell.length_b   1.000
_cell.length_c   1.000
_cell.angle_alpha   90.00
_cell.angle_beta   90.00
_cell.angle_gamma   90.00
#
_symmetry.space_group_name_H-M   'P 1'
#
loop_
_entity.id
_entity.type
_entity.pdbx_description
1 polymer ?
#
loop_
_entity_poly.entity_id
_entity_poly.type
_entity_poly.pdbx_seq_one_letter_code
_entity_poly.pdbx_strand_id
1 'polypeptide(L)'
;MPSIDVVVAREILDSRGNPTVEVEVGLDDGSTGRAAVPSGASTGAFEALELRDGDQSRYLGKGVEKAVLAVIEQIGPELVGYDATEQRLIDQAMFDLDATADKSSLGANAILGVSLAVAHAASESRDLPLFRYLGGPNAHLLPVPMMNILNGGAHADSNVDIQEFMIAPIGAESFSEAVRWGAETYHTLKKVLKERGLGTGLGDEGGFAPNLESNREALDLIVEAIQKAGYTPGQDIALALDVAATELYSDGVYTLEGKAHTAEELTAYYTELVQAYPLVSIEDPLSEDDWEGWQTLTAALGDKVQIVGDDLFVTNPERLQRGIDSAAANALLVKVNQIGSLTETLDAVELAQRNGFKCMMSHRSGETEDVTIADLAVATNCGQIKTGAPARSERVAKYNQLMRIEEILDDAAVYAGRSAFPRFRD
;
A
#
# COMPACT_ATOMS: atom_id res chain seq x y z
N MET A 1 -2.00 32.04 -12.35
CA MET A 1 -1.16 31.22 -11.47
C MET A 1 -2.06 30.87 -10.32
N PRO A 2 -2.47 29.61 -10.15
CA PRO A 2 -3.49 29.29 -9.17
C PRO A 2 -2.85 29.28 -7.78
N SER A 3 -2.94 30.41 -7.08
CA SER A 3 -2.29 30.57 -5.79
C SER A 3 -3.16 30.02 -4.68
N ILE A 4 -2.56 29.40 -3.67
CA ILE A 4 -3.26 28.93 -2.46
C ILE A 4 -3.87 30.14 -1.74
N ASP A 5 -5.18 30.16 -1.60
CA ASP A 5 -5.94 31.20 -0.90
C ASP A 5 -6.28 30.77 0.53
N VAL A 6 -6.63 29.49 0.72
CA VAL A 6 -7.00 28.96 2.03
C VAL A 6 -6.60 27.49 2.19
N VAL A 7 -6.17 27.14 3.40
CA VAL A 7 -5.94 25.76 3.84
C VAL A 7 -6.73 25.54 5.12
N VAL A 8 -7.60 24.54 5.14
CA VAL A 8 -8.36 24.14 6.32
C VAL A 8 -8.19 22.66 6.59
N ALA A 9 -8.31 22.25 7.86
CA ALA A 9 -8.25 20.86 8.25
C ALA A 9 -9.35 20.50 9.24
N ARG A 10 -9.65 19.21 9.36
CA ARG A 10 -10.60 18.66 10.33
C ARG A 10 -10.24 17.24 10.73
N GLU A 11 -10.75 16.83 11.88
CA GLU A 11 -10.71 15.45 12.37
C GLU A 11 -11.89 14.68 11.77
N ILE A 12 -11.60 13.56 11.10
CA ILE A 12 -12.56 12.57 10.60
C ILE A 12 -12.21 11.18 11.15
N LEU A 13 -12.89 10.11 10.72
CA LEU A 13 -12.61 8.74 11.13
C LEU A 13 -12.08 7.89 9.97
N ASP A 14 -11.10 7.03 10.26
CA ASP A 14 -10.64 5.96 9.37
C ASP A 14 -11.61 4.76 9.38
N SER A 15 -11.34 3.76 8.54
CA SER A 15 -12.13 2.53 8.38
C SER A 15 -12.15 1.62 9.61
N ARG A 16 -11.32 1.91 10.62
CA ARG A 16 -11.28 1.22 11.91
C ARG A 16 -11.95 2.05 13.02
N GLY A 17 -12.46 3.23 12.68
CA GLY A 17 -13.10 4.15 13.62
C GLY A 17 -12.12 4.94 14.50
N ASN A 18 -10.83 5.01 14.12
CA ASN A 18 -9.87 5.90 14.78
C ASN A 18 -9.88 7.27 14.11
N PRO A 19 -9.61 8.36 14.86
CA PRO A 19 -9.46 9.69 14.27
C PRO A 19 -8.34 9.75 13.23
N THR A 20 -8.52 10.53 12.18
CA THR A 20 -7.48 10.90 11.20
C THR A 20 -7.71 12.31 10.65
N VAL A 21 -6.72 12.85 9.94
CA VAL A 21 -6.71 14.21 9.40
C VAL A 21 -7.30 14.23 7.99
N GLU A 22 -8.21 15.16 7.74
CA GLU A 22 -8.63 15.58 6.39
C GLU A 22 -8.27 17.05 6.19
N VAL A 23 -7.71 17.37 5.02
CA VAL A 23 -7.33 18.73 4.64
C VAL A 23 -8.07 19.12 3.36
N GLU A 24 -8.52 20.38 3.31
CA GLU A 24 -9.02 21.03 2.10
C GLU A 24 -8.19 22.27 1.79
N VAL A 25 -7.84 22.43 0.51
CA VAL A 25 -7.11 23.57 -0.03
C VAL A 25 -8.01 24.27 -1.06
N GLY A 26 -8.14 25.58 -0.97
CA GLY A 26 -8.81 26.43 -1.96
C GLY A 26 -7.84 27.38 -2.64
N LEU A 27 -7.99 27.55 -3.95
CA LEU A 27 -7.14 28.42 -4.78
C LEU A 27 -7.88 29.71 -5.17
N ASP A 28 -7.13 30.74 -5.57
CA ASP A 28 -7.65 32.06 -5.96
C ASP A 28 -8.54 32.03 -7.23
N ASP A 29 -8.40 30.99 -8.05
CA ASP A 29 -9.25 30.74 -9.22
C ASP A 29 -10.55 29.97 -8.90
N GLY A 30 -10.75 29.59 -7.63
CA GLY A 30 -11.93 28.87 -7.15
C GLY A 30 -11.81 27.35 -7.14
N SER A 31 -10.68 26.80 -7.62
CA SER A 31 -10.41 25.36 -7.55
C SER A 31 -10.17 24.91 -6.11
N THR A 32 -10.45 23.65 -5.83
CA THR A 32 -10.38 23.03 -4.52
C THR A 32 -9.75 21.65 -4.57
N GLY A 33 -9.05 21.28 -3.51
CA GLY A 33 -8.52 19.94 -3.35
C GLY A 33 -8.80 19.44 -1.96
N ARG A 34 -9.07 18.14 -1.84
CA ARG A 34 -9.30 17.49 -0.55
C ARG A 34 -8.50 16.20 -0.48
N ALA A 35 -7.89 15.94 0.66
CA ALA A 35 -7.23 14.69 0.92
C ALA A 35 -7.46 14.24 2.37
N ALA A 36 -7.65 12.94 2.54
CA ALA A 36 -7.77 12.31 3.84
C ALA A 36 -6.62 11.31 4.06
N VAL A 37 -6.00 11.36 5.24
CA VAL A 37 -4.76 10.65 5.51
C VAL A 37 -5.03 9.25 6.07
N PRO A 38 -4.45 8.17 5.50
CA PRO A 38 -4.58 6.83 6.05
C PRO A 38 -3.63 6.63 7.26
N SER A 39 -3.88 5.59 8.07
CA SER A 39 -3.09 5.25 9.25
C SER A 39 -2.86 3.74 9.38
N GLY A 40 -1.66 3.33 9.81
CA GLY A 40 -1.28 1.92 10.01
C GLY A 40 -1.81 1.30 11.31
N ALA A 41 -1.76 -0.02 11.43
CA ALA A 41 -2.00 -0.74 12.70
C ALA A 41 -0.74 -0.77 13.54
N SER A 42 0.38 -1.12 12.91
CA SER A 42 1.74 -0.92 13.36
C SER A 42 2.39 0.21 12.56
N THR A 43 3.38 0.84 13.18
CA THR A 43 4.27 1.83 12.57
C THR A 43 5.69 1.32 12.72
N GLY A 44 6.38 1.10 11.61
CA GLY A 44 7.80 0.72 11.62
C GLY A 44 8.65 1.76 12.35
N ALA A 45 9.79 1.35 12.91
CA ALA A 45 10.63 2.21 13.75
C ALA A 45 11.24 3.41 13.00
N PHE A 46 11.23 3.37 11.67
CA PHE A 46 11.83 4.36 10.77
C PHE A 46 10.80 5.13 9.93
N GLU A 47 9.49 4.96 10.21
CA GLU A 47 8.43 5.74 9.56
C GLU A 47 8.42 7.20 10.03
N ALA A 48 7.93 8.10 9.17
CA ALA A 48 7.56 9.45 9.58
C ALA A 48 6.47 9.40 10.66
N LEU A 49 6.57 10.29 11.65
CA LEU A 49 5.75 10.19 12.87
C LEU A 49 4.36 10.83 12.69
N GLU A 50 3.34 10.00 12.85
CA GLU A 50 1.95 10.46 12.97
C GLU A 50 1.75 11.21 14.30
N LEU A 51 1.26 12.45 14.25
CA LEU A 51 0.99 13.24 15.46
C LEU A 51 -0.39 12.90 16.02
N ARG A 52 -0.40 12.35 17.25
CA ARG A 52 -1.59 12.02 18.04
C ARG A 52 -1.70 12.91 19.28
N ASP A 53 -2.92 13.12 19.76
CA ASP A 53 -3.22 13.98 20.90
C ASP A 53 -2.69 13.40 22.23
N GLY A 54 -2.79 12.08 22.41
CA GLY A 54 -2.43 11.39 23.65
C GLY A 54 -3.44 11.59 24.80
N ASP A 55 -4.53 12.32 24.57
CA ASP A 55 -5.60 12.53 25.56
C ASP A 55 -6.47 11.28 25.72
N GLN A 56 -6.23 10.53 26.79
CA GLN A 56 -6.97 9.29 27.10
C GLN A 56 -8.49 9.49 27.25
N SER A 57 -8.97 10.73 27.46
CA SER A 57 -10.39 11.02 27.56
C SER A 57 -11.11 11.12 26.20
N ARG A 58 -10.36 11.28 25.09
CA ARG A 58 -10.89 11.35 23.72
C ARG A 58 -10.28 10.26 22.86
N TYR A 59 -11.14 9.42 22.26
CA TYR A 59 -10.71 8.35 21.36
C TYR A 59 -9.55 7.48 21.89
N LEU A 60 -9.51 7.24 23.20
CA LEU A 60 -8.47 6.44 23.87
C LEU A 60 -7.04 6.98 23.62
N GLY A 61 -6.87 8.29 23.49
CA GLY A 61 -5.59 8.94 23.20
C GLY A 61 -5.25 9.09 21.72
N LYS A 62 -6.11 8.60 20.81
CA LYS A 62 -5.87 8.59 19.36
C LYS A 62 -6.40 9.81 18.61
N GLY A 63 -6.88 10.84 19.30
CA GLY A 63 -7.28 12.11 18.66
C GLY A 63 -6.16 12.71 17.81
N VAL A 64 -6.53 13.56 16.85
CA VAL A 64 -5.61 14.26 15.93
C VAL A 64 -5.82 15.77 15.92
N GLU A 65 -6.43 16.34 16.96
CA GLU A 65 -6.68 17.79 17.04
C GLU A 65 -5.38 18.60 16.99
N LYS A 66 -4.28 18.09 17.55
CA LYS A 66 -2.96 18.74 17.44
C LYS A 66 -2.47 18.85 15.99
N ALA A 67 -2.62 17.79 15.20
CA ALA A 67 -2.25 17.79 13.79
C ALA A 67 -3.17 18.73 12.98
N VAL A 68 -4.47 18.73 13.27
CA VAL A 68 -5.43 19.67 12.66
C VAL A 68 -5.06 21.12 12.97
N LEU A 69 -4.71 21.44 14.21
CA LEU A 69 -4.25 22.77 14.61
C LEU A 69 -2.91 23.13 13.95
N ALA A 70 -1.98 22.19 13.78
CA ALA A 70 -0.75 22.42 13.03
C ALA A 70 -1.03 22.84 11.58
N VAL A 71 -2.01 22.22 10.92
CA VAL A 71 -2.44 22.65 9.57
C VAL A 71 -3.01 24.07 9.59
N ILE A 72 -3.95 24.36 10.51
CA ILE A 72 -4.69 25.63 10.51
C ILE A 72 -3.83 26.82 10.98
N GLU A 73 -3.02 26.63 12.01
CA GLU A 73 -2.32 27.70 12.71
C GLU A 73 -0.88 27.91 12.21
N GLN A 74 -0.28 26.91 11.54
CA GLN A 74 1.12 26.95 11.11
C GLN A 74 1.28 26.76 9.60
N ILE A 75 0.86 25.60 9.06
CA ILE A 75 1.08 25.27 7.64
C ILE A 75 0.26 26.20 6.73
N GLY A 76 -1.02 26.41 7.04
CA GLY A 76 -1.90 27.25 6.24
C GLY A 76 -1.35 28.68 6.06
N PRO A 77 -1.04 29.40 7.15
CA PRO A 77 -0.44 30.73 7.05
C PRO A 77 0.87 30.79 6.27
N GLU A 78 1.72 29.76 6.34
CA GLU A 78 2.97 29.69 5.57
C GLU A 78 2.71 29.54 4.06
N LEU A 79 1.74 28.72 3.67
CA LEU A 79 1.52 28.36 2.25
C LEU A 79 0.60 29.33 1.48
N VAL A 80 -0.14 30.21 2.15
CA VAL A 80 -0.99 31.19 1.44
C VAL A 80 -0.15 32.05 0.49
N GLY A 81 -0.58 32.12 -0.77
CA GLY A 81 0.09 32.83 -1.85
C GLY A 81 1.10 32.01 -2.64
N TYR A 82 1.44 30.78 -2.22
CA TYR A 82 2.23 29.86 -3.05
C TYR A 82 1.43 29.43 -4.29
N ASP A 83 2.12 29.22 -5.41
CA ASP A 83 1.55 28.59 -6.60
C ASP A 83 1.33 27.10 -6.33
N ALA A 84 0.07 26.64 -6.36
CA ALA A 84 -0.27 25.24 -6.09
C ALA A 84 0.36 24.25 -7.10
N THR A 85 0.82 24.73 -8.26
CA THR A 85 1.51 23.88 -9.26
C THR A 85 2.98 23.62 -8.92
N GLU A 86 3.54 24.34 -7.94
CA GLU A 86 4.93 24.18 -7.49
C GLU A 86 5.03 23.20 -6.31
N GLN A 87 4.54 21.96 -6.52
CA GLN A 87 4.41 20.93 -5.46
C GLN A 87 5.70 20.73 -4.65
N ARG A 88 6.87 20.71 -5.30
CA ARG A 88 8.17 20.55 -4.62
C ARG A 88 8.53 21.73 -3.74
N LEU A 89 8.19 22.95 -4.13
CA LEU A 89 8.43 24.12 -3.28
C LEU A 89 7.51 24.12 -2.07
N ILE A 90 6.27 23.67 -2.24
CA ILE A 90 5.28 23.58 -1.17
C ILE A 90 5.66 22.50 -0.15
N ASP A 91 5.98 21.29 -0.63
CA ASP A 91 6.44 20.20 0.24
C ASP A 91 7.72 20.61 0.97
N GLN A 92 8.68 21.25 0.29
CA GLN A 92 9.90 21.76 0.92
C GLN A 92 9.62 22.82 1.99
N ALA A 93 8.70 23.76 1.74
CA ALA A 93 8.33 24.77 2.73
C ALA A 93 7.75 24.13 4.00
N MET A 94 6.95 23.06 3.87
CA MET A 94 6.46 22.31 5.03
C MET A 94 7.57 21.57 5.78
N PHE A 95 8.58 21.04 5.08
CA PHE A 95 9.74 20.41 5.73
C PHE A 95 10.57 21.42 6.50
N ASP A 96 10.81 22.59 5.90
CA ASP A 96 11.57 23.68 6.54
C ASP A 96 10.82 24.23 7.77
N LEU A 97 9.47 24.28 7.69
CA LEU A 97 8.62 24.70 8.80
C LEU A 97 8.60 23.67 9.95
N ASP A 98 8.54 22.38 9.63
CA ASP A 98 8.59 21.30 10.63
C ASP A 98 9.98 21.20 11.30
N ALA A 99 11.05 21.35 10.51
CA ALA A 99 12.44 21.36 10.95
C ALA A 99 12.90 20.09 11.71
N THR A 100 12.22 18.96 11.53
CA THR A 100 12.65 17.64 12.04
C THR A 100 12.81 16.64 10.90
N ALA A 101 13.64 15.60 11.12
CA ALA A 101 13.88 14.59 10.08
C ALA A 101 12.70 13.62 9.89
N ASP A 102 11.89 13.43 10.93
CA ASP A 102 10.80 12.46 11.01
C ASP A 102 9.42 13.11 10.98
N LYS A 103 9.34 14.42 10.69
CA LYS A 103 8.09 15.20 10.62
C LYS A 103 7.33 15.26 11.94
N SER A 104 8.05 15.15 13.07
CA SER A 104 7.46 15.02 14.41
C SER A 104 6.96 16.31 15.02
N SER A 105 7.33 17.48 14.48
CA SER A 105 6.89 18.77 15.02
C SER A 105 5.46 19.10 14.62
N LEU A 106 5.15 19.00 13.32
CA LEU A 106 3.83 19.25 12.75
C LEU A 106 3.01 17.96 12.63
N GLY A 107 3.68 16.82 12.50
CA GLY A 107 3.08 15.52 12.23
C GLY A 107 3.08 15.17 10.74
N ALA A 108 3.55 13.97 10.41
CA ALA A 108 3.53 13.45 9.04
C ALA A 108 2.11 13.41 8.45
N ASN A 109 1.11 13.20 9.30
CA ASN A 109 -0.31 13.26 8.93
C ASN A 109 -0.80 14.68 8.58
N ALA A 110 -0.29 15.72 9.23
CA ALA A 110 -0.60 17.10 8.84
C ALA A 110 0.03 17.45 7.48
N ILE A 111 1.33 17.15 7.32
CA ILE A 111 2.10 17.46 6.11
C ILE A 111 1.55 16.70 4.91
N LEU A 112 1.31 15.40 5.04
CA LEU A 112 0.78 14.60 3.93
C LEU A 112 -0.62 15.08 3.51
N GLY A 113 -1.49 15.39 4.46
CA GLY A 113 -2.84 15.88 4.17
C GLY A 113 -2.81 17.14 3.32
N VAL A 114 -1.96 18.10 3.67
CA VAL A 114 -1.76 19.33 2.88
C VAL A 114 -1.12 19.02 1.53
N SER A 115 -0.05 18.22 1.51
CA SER A 115 0.67 17.85 0.29
C SER A 115 -0.26 17.26 -0.79
N LEU A 116 -1.12 16.31 -0.40
CA LEU A 116 -2.08 15.70 -1.30
C LEU A 116 -3.22 16.66 -1.67
N ALA A 117 -3.78 17.42 -0.72
CA ALA A 117 -4.85 18.37 -1.01
C ALA A 117 -4.42 19.47 -1.99
N VAL A 118 -3.17 19.94 -1.90
CA VAL A 118 -2.58 20.86 -2.89
C VAL A 118 -2.53 20.23 -4.28
N ALA A 119 -2.07 18.98 -4.39
CA ALA A 119 -2.00 18.27 -5.68
C ALA A 119 -3.39 18.11 -6.33
N HIS A 120 -4.41 17.78 -5.52
CA HIS A 120 -5.80 17.72 -5.98
C HIS A 120 -6.28 19.09 -6.49
N ALA A 121 -6.06 20.16 -5.70
CA ALA A 121 -6.48 21.51 -6.08
C ALA A 121 -5.80 21.98 -7.37
N ALA A 122 -4.50 21.69 -7.51
CA ALA A 122 -3.74 22.01 -8.70
C ALA A 122 -4.21 21.21 -9.93
N SER A 123 -4.57 19.93 -9.75
CA SER A 123 -5.13 19.11 -10.83
C SER A 123 -6.48 19.65 -11.31
N GLU A 124 -7.36 20.09 -10.39
CA GLU A 124 -8.63 20.72 -10.72
C GLU A 124 -8.42 22.04 -11.47
N SER A 125 -7.51 22.90 -11.00
CA SER A 125 -7.16 24.17 -11.68
C SER A 125 -6.56 24.00 -13.08
N ARG A 126 -6.06 22.81 -13.40
CA ARG A 126 -5.53 22.46 -14.73
C ARG A 126 -6.52 21.71 -15.59
N ASP A 127 -7.73 21.43 -15.11
CA ASP A 127 -8.73 20.59 -15.78
C ASP A 127 -8.12 19.22 -16.17
N LEU A 128 -7.28 18.64 -15.32
CA LEU A 128 -6.64 17.34 -15.54
C LEU A 128 -7.05 16.35 -14.45
N PRO A 129 -7.35 15.09 -14.82
CA PRO A 129 -7.41 14.00 -13.85
C PRO A 129 -6.09 13.92 -13.06
N LEU A 130 -6.16 13.59 -11.77
CA LEU A 130 -4.98 13.61 -10.89
C LEU A 130 -3.83 12.74 -11.43
N PHE A 131 -4.12 11.53 -11.92
CA PHE A 131 -3.07 10.67 -12.51
C PHE A 131 -2.34 11.31 -13.71
N ARG A 132 -3.03 12.15 -14.50
CA ARG A 132 -2.44 12.91 -15.62
C ARG A 132 -1.67 14.12 -15.15
N TYR A 133 -2.18 14.84 -14.15
CA TYR A 133 -1.49 15.96 -13.54
C TYR A 133 -0.14 15.52 -12.97
N LEU A 134 -0.12 14.39 -12.24
CA LEU A 134 1.07 13.88 -11.58
C LEU A 134 2.03 13.12 -12.52
N GLY A 135 1.51 12.22 -13.35
CA GLY A 135 2.32 11.34 -14.21
C GLY A 135 2.54 11.87 -15.63
N GLY A 136 1.91 12.99 -15.97
CA GLY A 136 1.96 13.57 -17.30
C GLY A 136 1.23 12.75 -18.38
N PRO A 137 1.49 13.04 -19.66
CA PRO A 137 0.74 12.46 -20.78
C PRO A 137 1.05 10.98 -21.04
N ASN A 138 2.03 10.38 -20.36
CA ASN A 138 2.38 8.96 -20.51
C ASN A 138 1.88 8.07 -19.35
N ALA A 139 1.10 8.58 -18.40
CA ALA A 139 0.45 7.78 -17.37
C ALA A 139 -0.70 6.96 -17.97
N HIS A 140 -0.54 5.65 -18.11
CA HIS A 140 -1.51 4.80 -18.84
C HIS A 140 -1.54 3.33 -18.40
N LEU A 141 -0.59 2.90 -17.57
CA LEU A 141 -0.47 1.53 -17.13
C LEU A 141 -1.36 1.29 -15.90
N LEU A 142 -2.38 0.45 -16.05
CA LEU A 142 -3.23 -0.01 -14.96
C LEU A 142 -2.51 -1.13 -14.18
N PRO A 143 -2.54 -1.07 -12.84
CA PRO A 143 -1.79 -1.99 -12.00
C PRO A 143 -2.46 -3.36 -11.86
N VAL A 144 -1.67 -4.42 -11.70
CA VAL A 144 -2.18 -5.70 -11.20
C VAL A 144 -2.60 -5.53 -9.74
N PRO A 145 -3.86 -5.82 -9.36
CA PRO A 145 -4.29 -5.73 -7.97
C PRO A 145 -3.84 -6.97 -7.18
N MET A 146 -3.05 -6.76 -6.14
CA MET A 146 -2.79 -7.74 -5.09
C MET A 146 -3.96 -7.72 -4.12
N MET A 147 -4.91 -8.63 -4.33
CA MET A 147 -6.15 -8.65 -3.56
C MET A 147 -6.00 -9.55 -2.34
N ASN A 148 -5.95 -8.96 -1.16
CA ASN A 148 -5.94 -9.70 0.10
C ASN A 148 -7.30 -10.37 0.31
N ILE A 149 -7.36 -11.69 0.32
CA ILE A 149 -8.62 -12.44 0.45
C ILE A 149 -8.67 -13.32 1.70
N LEU A 150 -7.56 -13.50 2.40
CA LEU A 150 -7.46 -14.23 3.65
C LEU A 150 -6.38 -13.62 4.54
N ASN A 151 -6.74 -13.35 5.79
CA ASN A 151 -5.92 -12.67 6.77
C ASN A 151 -5.45 -13.62 7.88
N GLY A 152 -4.23 -13.39 8.33
CA GLY A 152 -3.65 -13.91 9.57
C GLY A 152 -2.91 -12.79 10.32
N GLY A 153 -1.94 -13.18 11.15
CA GLY A 153 -1.06 -12.25 11.88
C GLY A 153 -1.81 -11.17 12.65
N ALA A 154 -1.27 -9.95 12.64
CA ALA A 154 -1.87 -8.81 13.35
C ALA A 154 -3.18 -8.27 12.73
N HIS A 155 -3.55 -8.72 11.53
CA HIS A 155 -4.76 -8.27 10.81
C HIS A 155 -6.01 -9.11 11.12
N ALA A 156 -5.88 -10.14 11.96
CA ALA A 156 -6.96 -11.04 12.30
C ALA A 156 -6.79 -11.69 13.67
N ASP A 157 -7.89 -11.85 14.40
CA ASP A 157 -7.97 -12.75 15.56
C ASP A 157 -8.05 -14.22 15.11
N SER A 158 -7.02 -14.69 14.40
CA SER A 158 -6.91 -16.07 13.88
C SER A 158 -5.60 -16.73 14.30
N ASN A 159 -5.45 -18.02 14.05
CA ASN A 159 -4.24 -18.78 14.34
C ASN A 159 -3.29 -18.94 13.14
N VAL A 160 -3.49 -18.14 12.07
CA VAL A 160 -2.65 -18.15 10.88
C VAL A 160 -1.55 -17.11 11.08
N ASP A 161 -0.28 -17.50 10.95
CA ASP A 161 0.86 -16.62 11.27
C ASP A 161 1.15 -15.60 10.17
N ILE A 162 1.10 -16.04 8.89
CA ILE A 162 1.29 -15.13 7.74
C ILE A 162 0.15 -14.11 7.72
N GLN A 163 0.51 -12.83 7.61
CA GLN A 163 -0.44 -11.74 7.76
C GLN A 163 -1.46 -11.66 6.62
N GLU A 164 -1.02 -11.80 5.36
CA GLU A 164 -1.93 -11.71 4.21
C GLU A 164 -1.66 -12.76 3.13
N PHE A 165 -2.74 -13.36 2.65
CA PHE A 165 -2.75 -14.23 1.49
C PHE A 165 -3.56 -13.59 0.38
N MET A 166 -2.86 -13.25 -0.70
CA MET A 166 -3.39 -12.45 -1.79
C MET A 166 -3.52 -13.27 -3.07
N ILE A 167 -4.49 -12.89 -3.90
CA ILE A 167 -4.58 -13.31 -5.30
C ILE A 167 -4.17 -12.17 -6.23
N ALA A 168 -3.54 -12.54 -7.34
CA ALA A 168 -3.07 -11.63 -8.37
C ALA A 168 -3.63 -12.08 -9.74
N PRO A 169 -4.67 -11.43 -10.29
CA PRO A 169 -5.28 -11.77 -11.58
C PRO A 169 -4.40 -11.34 -12.77
N ILE A 170 -3.26 -11.99 -12.92
CA ILE A 170 -2.20 -11.66 -13.90
C ILE A 170 -2.56 -11.96 -15.35
N GLY A 171 -3.53 -12.83 -15.60
CA GLY A 171 -3.93 -13.28 -16.92
C GLY A 171 -5.09 -12.51 -17.54
N ALA A 172 -5.70 -11.58 -16.81
CA ALA A 172 -6.81 -10.77 -17.32
C ALA A 172 -6.35 -9.84 -18.47
N GLU A 173 -7.28 -9.52 -19.37
CA GLU A 173 -7.01 -8.64 -20.52
C GLU A 173 -7.09 -7.15 -20.16
N SER A 174 -7.81 -6.82 -19.09
CA SER A 174 -8.04 -5.46 -18.61
C SER A 174 -8.13 -5.41 -17.08
N PHE A 175 -8.04 -4.22 -16.51
CA PHE A 175 -8.19 -4.02 -15.07
C PHE A 175 -9.62 -4.34 -14.60
N SER A 176 -10.64 -3.94 -15.35
CA SER A 176 -12.03 -4.29 -15.04
C SER A 176 -12.25 -5.81 -14.99
N GLU A 177 -11.66 -6.56 -15.92
CA GLU A 177 -11.71 -8.02 -15.92
C GLU A 177 -10.93 -8.61 -14.74
N ALA A 178 -9.76 -8.04 -14.42
CA ALA A 178 -8.97 -8.42 -13.26
C ALA A 178 -9.74 -8.29 -11.95
N VAL A 179 -10.47 -7.17 -11.77
CA VAL A 179 -11.34 -6.95 -10.60
C VAL A 179 -12.48 -7.96 -10.56
N ARG A 180 -13.11 -8.24 -11.70
CA ARG A 180 -14.17 -9.26 -11.79
C ARG A 180 -13.66 -10.65 -11.37
N TRP A 181 -12.51 -11.07 -11.89
CA TRP A 181 -11.90 -12.36 -11.57
C TRP A 181 -11.60 -12.49 -10.08
N GLY A 182 -11.04 -11.43 -9.49
CA GLY A 182 -10.77 -11.36 -8.06
C GLY A 182 -12.04 -11.43 -7.21
N ALA A 183 -13.09 -10.69 -7.58
CA ALA A 183 -14.37 -10.69 -6.86
C ALA A 183 -15.09 -12.05 -6.93
N GLU A 184 -15.11 -12.70 -8.09
CA GLU A 184 -15.68 -14.04 -8.27
C GLU A 184 -14.92 -15.09 -7.45
N THR A 185 -13.59 -15.01 -7.43
CA THR A 185 -12.73 -15.88 -6.61
C THR A 185 -12.97 -15.65 -5.12
N TYR A 186 -13.04 -14.39 -4.67
CA TYR A 186 -13.34 -14.03 -3.29
C TYR A 186 -14.71 -14.57 -2.83
N HIS A 187 -15.76 -14.42 -3.66
CA HIS A 187 -17.08 -14.99 -3.35
C HIS A 187 -17.10 -16.51 -3.37
N THR A 188 -16.27 -17.13 -4.21
CA THR A 188 -16.11 -18.59 -4.25
C THR A 188 -15.38 -19.10 -3.00
N LEU A 189 -14.32 -18.42 -2.57
CA LEU A 189 -13.63 -18.71 -1.32
C LEU A 189 -14.61 -18.65 -0.13
N LYS A 190 -15.47 -17.63 -0.07
CA LYS A 190 -16.53 -17.54 0.95
C LYS A 190 -17.42 -18.79 1.01
N LYS A 191 -17.73 -19.40 -0.13
CA LYS A 191 -18.52 -20.64 -0.20
C LYS A 191 -17.70 -21.84 0.29
N VAL A 192 -16.45 -21.96 -0.16
CA VAL A 192 -15.51 -23.03 0.28
C VAL A 192 -15.34 -23.02 1.80
N LEU A 193 -15.11 -21.84 2.39
CA LEU A 193 -14.99 -21.69 3.85
C LEU A 193 -16.26 -22.17 4.57
N LYS A 194 -17.44 -21.77 4.08
CA LYS A 194 -18.72 -22.21 4.68
C LYS A 194 -18.97 -23.71 4.54
N GLU A 195 -18.61 -24.31 3.40
CA GLU A 195 -18.72 -25.75 3.18
C GLU A 195 -17.88 -26.54 4.17
N ARG A 196 -16.72 -25.99 4.58
CA ARG A 196 -15.83 -26.55 5.61
C ARG A 196 -16.18 -26.14 7.05
N GLY A 197 -17.26 -25.37 7.24
CA GLY A 197 -17.67 -24.90 8.58
C GLY A 197 -16.77 -23.83 9.19
N LEU A 198 -15.93 -23.17 8.38
CA LEU A 198 -15.01 -22.13 8.80
C LEU A 198 -15.69 -20.75 8.91
N GLY A 199 -15.08 -19.86 9.71
CA GLY A 199 -15.52 -18.48 9.86
C GLY A 199 -15.45 -17.69 8.55
N THR A 200 -16.37 -16.75 8.37
CA THR A 200 -16.35 -15.78 7.24
C THR A 200 -16.40 -14.34 7.73
N GLY A 201 -15.97 -14.12 8.98
CA GLY A 201 -15.66 -12.79 9.49
C GLY A 201 -14.50 -12.19 8.69
N LEU A 202 -14.49 -10.87 8.59
CA LEU A 202 -13.50 -10.13 7.82
C LEU A 202 -12.53 -9.42 8.76
N GLY A 203 -11.25 -9.39 8.39
CA GLY A 203 -10.28 -8.50 9.02
C GLY A 203 -10.34 -7.07 8.48
N ASP A 204 -9.34 -6.26 8.83
CA ASP A 204 -9.29 -4.83 8.52
C ASP A 204 -9.26 -4.55 7.01
N GLU A 205 -8.67 -5.44 6.21
CA GLU A 205 -8.52 -5.30 4.75
C GLU A 205 -9.68 -5.94 3.98
N GLY A 206 -10.64 -6.55 4.67
CA GLY A 206 -11.80 -7.22 4.06
C GLY A 206 -11.58 -8.68 3.64
N GLY A 207 -10.37 -9.22 3.83
CA GLY A 207 -10.07 -10.64 3.69
C GLY A 207 -10.73 -11.48 4.78
N PHE A 208 -10.96 -12.76 4.53
CA PHE A 208 -11.54 -13.67 5.53
C PHE A 208 -10.51 -14.03 6.59
N ALA A 209 -10.94 -14.19 7.85
CA ALA A 209 -10.07 -14.59 8.96
C ALA A 209 -10.50 -15.96 9.56
N PRO A 210 -10.37 -17.09 8.83
CA PRO A 210 -10.66 -18.40 9.37
C PRO A 210 -9.51 -18.91 10.26
N ASN A 211 -9.83 -19.79 11.22
CA ASN A 211 -8.80 -20.59 11.89
C ASN A 211 -8.46 -21.80 11.03
N LEU A 212 -7.18 -22.05 10.79
CA LEU A 212 -6.66 -23.09 9.91
C LEU A 212 -5.58 -23.92 10.60
N GLU A 213 -5.31 -25.13 10.11
CA GLU A 213 -4.29 -26.01 10.68
C GLU A 213 -2.85 -25.55 10.33
N SER A 214 -2.67 -24.86 9.21
CA SER A 214 -1.36 -24.38 8.74
C SER A 214 -1.48 -23.25 7.71
N ASN A 215 -0.36 -22.55 7.45
CA ASN A 215 -0.25 -21.57 6.37
C ASN A 215 -0.43 -22.22 4.98
N ARG A 216 -0.03 -23.49 4.81
CA ARG A 216 -0.26 -24.24 3.56
C ARG A 216 -1.73 -24.49 3.31
N GLU A 217 -2.53 -24.75 4.34
CA GLU A 217 -3.98 -24.93 4.18
C GLU A 217 -4.64 -23.67 3.61
N ALA A 218 -4.18 -22.47 4.02
CA ALA A 218 -4.68 -21.21 3.46
C ALA A 218 -4.45 -21.15 1.93
N LEU A 219 -3.25 -21.49 1.48
CA LEU A 219 -2.91 -21.55 0.04
C LEU A 219 -3.75 -22.60 -0.69
N ASP A 220 -3.94 -23.80 -0.11
CA ASP A 220 -4.76 -24.86 -0.69
C ASP A 220 -6.22 -24.42 -0.89
N LEU A 221 -6.79 -23.74 0.11
CA LEU A 221 -8.16 -23.20 0.05
C LEU A 221 -8.30 -22.14 -1.04
N ILE A 222 -7.31 -21.27 -1.19
CA ILE A 222 -7.32 -20.23 -2.22
C ILE A 222 -7.19 -20.85 -3.61
N VAL A 223 -6.30 -21.83 -3.79
CA VAL A 223 -6.15 -22.57 -5.05
C VAL A 223 -7.44 -23.28 -5.43
N GLU A 224 -8.10 -23.94 -4.46
CA GLU A 224 -9.41 -24.55 -4.67
C GLU A 224 -10.46 -23.51 -5.09
N ALA A 225 -10.47 -22.33 -4.46
CA ALA A 225 -11.39 -21.25 -4.79
C ALA A 225 -11.18 -20.71 -6.20
N ILE A 226 -9.92 -20.50 -6.62
CA ILE A 226 -9.56 -20.09 -7.99
C ILE A 226 -10.11 -21.10 -9.00
N GLN A 227 -9.86 -22.39 -8.78
CA GLN A 227 -10.33 -23.46 -9.67
C GLN A 227 -11.86 -23.54 -9.72
N LYS A 228 -12.54 -23.49 -8.56
CA LYS A 228 -14.00 -23.51 -8.48
C LYS A 228 -14.65 -22.27 -9.11
N ALA A 229 -13.95 -21.14 -9.14
CA ALA A 229 -14.39 -19.92 -9.82
C ALA A 229 -14.24 -19.99 -11.35
N GLY A 230 -13.58 -21.04 -11.87
CA GLY A 230 -13.39 -21.26 -13.31
C GLY A 230 -12.09 -20.70 -13.87
N TYR A 231 -11.14 -20.32 -13.00
CA TYR A 231 -9.83 -19.79 -13.37
C TYR A 231 -8.72 -20.83 -13.17
N THR A 232 -7.64 -20.69 -13.93
CA THR A 232 -6.47 -21.56 -13.88
C THR A 232 -5.38 -20.97 -12.98
N PRO A 233 -5.04 -21.59 -11.83
CA PRO A 233 -3.97 -21.10 -10.96
C PRO A 233 -2.63 -20.95 -11.67
N GLY A 234 -1.95 -19.82 -11.48
CA GLY A 234 -0.67 -19.46 -12.09
C GLY A 234 -0.72 -19.05 -13.56
N GLN A 235 -1.82 -19.34 -14.27
CA GLN A 235 -2.07 -18.79 -15.60
C GLN A 235 -2.98 -17.57 -15.52
N ASP A 236 -4.16 -17.73 -14.96
CA ASP A 236 -5.15 -16.65 -14.88
C ASP A 236 -4.94 -15.83 -13.60
N ILE A 237 -4.81 -16.54 -12.47
CA ILE A 237 -4.67 -15.95 -11.14
C ILE A 237 -3.48 -16.60 -10.44
N ALA A 238 -2.50 -15.79 -10.04
CA ALA A 238 -1.37 -16.18 -9.21
C ALA A 238 -1.60 -15.83 -7.74
N LEU A 239 -0.66 -16.21 -6.88
CA LEU A 239 -0.69 -15.94 -5.44
C LEU A 239 0.40 -14.96 -5.03
N ALA A 240 0.14 -14.19 -3.98
CA ALA A 240 1.13 -13.35 -3.32
C ALA A 240 0.95 -13.47 -1.80
N LEU A 241 2.04 -13.23 -1.06
CA LEU A 241 2.05 -13.28 0.40
C LEU A 241 2.58 -11.96 0.94
N ASP A 242 2.03 -11.55 2.08
CA ASP A 242 2.68 -10.65 3.03
C ASP A 242 2.85 -11.41 4.33
N VAL A 243 4.11 -11.68 4.67
CA VAL A 243 4.43 -12.43 5.88
C VAL A 243 4.46 -11.53 7.10
N ALA A 244 4.88 -10.26 6.94
CA ALA A 244 5.23 -9.36 8.03
C ALA A 244 6.11 -10.03 9.09
N ALA A 245 7.22 -10.65 8.66
CA ALA A 245 8.04 -11.51 9.52
C ALA A 245 8.70 -10.76 10.69
N THR A 246 8.73 -9.43 10.68
CA THR A 246 9.14 -8.61 11.83
C THR A 246 8.29 -8.95 13.07
N GLU A 247 6.98 -9.16 12.92
CA GLU A 247 6.08 -9.54 14.02
C GLU A 247 6.32 -10.96 14.54
N LEU A 248 6.97 -11.80 13.72
CA LEU A 248 7.31 -13.18 14.05
C LEU A 248 8.73 -13.32 14.62
N TYR A 249 9.49 -12.23 14.68
CA TYR A 249 10.91 -12.23 15.02
C TYR A 249 11.15 -11.74 16.45
N SER A 250 11.81 -12.57 17.27
CA SER A 250 12.27 -12.18 18.61
C SER A 250 13.58 -12.88 18.93
N ASP A 251 14.50 -12.16 19.58
CA ASP A 251 15.76 -12.70 20.11
C ASP A 251 16.61 -13.48 19.08
N GLY A 252 16.62 -13.05 17.82
CA GLY A 252 17.40 -13.69 16.76
C GLY A 252 16.71 -14.86 16.04
N VAL A 253 15.45 -15.14 16.37
CA VAL A 253 14.72 -16.32 15.90
C VAL A 253 13.35 -15.92 15.35
N TYR A 254 12.94 -16.55 14.25
CA TYR A 254 11.60 -16.43 13.70
C TYR A 254 10.70 -17.55 14.27
N THR A 255 9.50 -17.21 14.74
CA THR A 255 8.52 -18.20 15.19
C THR A 255 7.38 -18.32 14.18
N LEU A 256 7.31 -19.45 13.48
CA LEU A 256 6.27 -19.75 12.49
C LEU A 256 5.65 -21.11 12.80
N GLU A 257 4.32 -21.20 12.85
CA GLU A 257 3.54 -22.40 13.21
C GLU A 257 4.01 -23.03 14.54
N GLY A 258 4.36 -22.18 15.51
CA GLY A 258 4.88 -22.58 16.82
C GLY A 258 6.29 -23.19 16.80
N LYS A 259 7.02 -23.08 15.70
CA LYS A 259 8.40 -23.58 15.55
C LYS A 259 9.37 -22.42 15.37
N ALA A 260 10.55 -22.57 15.98
CA ALA A 260 11.67 -21.69 15.79
C ALA A 260 12.35 -21.98 14.44
N HIS A 261 12.68 -20.92 13.71
CA HIS A 261 13.38 -20.95 12.43
C HIS A 261 14.52 -19.93 12.41
N THR A 262 15.63 -20.29 11.76
CA THR A 262 16.62 -19.31 11.29
C THR A 262 16.17 -18.68 9.97
N ALA A 263 16.83 -17.60 9.55
CA ALA A 263 16.59 -16.97 8.25
C ALA A 263 16.79 -17.94 7.08
N GLU A 264 17.78 -18.83 7.17
CA GLU A 264 18.05 -19.85 6.15
C GLU A 264 16.94 -20.92 6.10
N GLU A 265 16.44 -21.34 7.27
CA GLU A 265 15.34 -22.30 7.36
C GLU A 265 14.04 -21.70 6.82
N LEU A 266 13.75 -20.43 7.11
CA LEU A 266 12.62 -19.71 6.49
C LEU A 266 12.81 -19.56 4.98
N THR A 267 14.01 -19.24 4.52
CA THR A 267 14.32 -19.17 3.08
C THR A 267 14.05 -20.51 2.39
N ALA A 268 14.42 -21.63 3.03
CA ALA A 268 14.10 -22.97 2.54
C ALA A 268 12.57 -23.22 2.52
N TYR A 269 11.86 -22.82 3.58
CA TYR A 269 10.40 -22.91 3.64
C TYR A 269 9.72 -22.14 2.49
N TYR A 270 10.10 -20.87 2.25
CA TYR A 270 9.56 -20.10 1.12
C TYR A 270 9.93 -20.70 -0.23
N THR A 271 11.13 -21.28 -0.35
CA THR A 271 11.54 -21.99 -1.57
C THR A 271 10.61 -23.18 -1.85
N GLU A 272 10.22 -23.94 -0.83
CA GLU A 272 9.23 -25.01 -0.99
C GLU A 272 7.84 -24.48 -1.38
N LEU A 273 7.40 -23.35 -0.80
CA LEU A 273 6.13 -22.75 -1.16
C LEU A 273 6.12 -22.28 -2.63
N VAL A 274 7.18 -21.61 -3.08
CA VAL A 274 7.32 -21.13 -4.48
C VAL A 274 7.36 -22.30 -5.50
N GLN A 275 7.84 -23.47 -5.08
CA GLN A 275 7.81 -24.68 -5.90
C GLN A 275 6.43 -25.34 -5.94
N ALA A 276 5.71 -25.33 -4.82
CA ALA A 276 4.40 -25.98 -4.69
C ALA A 276 3.23 -25.14 -5.22
N TYR A 277 3.33 -23.81 -5.13
CA TYR A 277 2.25 -22.87 -5.41
C TYR A 277 2.67 -21.84 -6.47
N PRO A 278 1.72 -21.27 -7.22
CA PRO A 278 1.99 -20.25 -8.23
C PRO A 278 2.22 -18.87 -7.59
N LEU A 279 3.17 -18.78 -6.66
CA LEU A 279 3.57 -17.53 -6.02
C LEU A 279 4.35 -16.65 -6.99
N VAL A 280 3.94 -15.38 -7.06
CA VAL A 280 4.59 -14.33 -7.87
C VAL A 280 5.22 -13.23 -7.02
N SER A 281 4.81 -13.10 -5.76
CA SER A 281 5.36 -12.10 -4.83
C SER A 281 5.36 -12.60 -3.38
N ILE A 282 6.39 -12.25 -2.63
CA ILE A 282 6.49 -12.41 -1.18
C ILE A 282 6.98 -11.08 -0.59
N GLU A 283 6.19 -10.52 0.31
CA GLU A 283 6.45 -9.29 1.04
C GLU A 283 6.90 -9.60 2.47
N ASP A 284 7.89 -8.85 2.94
CA ASP A 284 8.53 -8.97 4.26
C ASP A 284 8.74 -10.40 4.76
N PRO A 285 9.42 -11.26 3.98
CA PRO A 285 9.69 -12.64 4.38
C PRO A 285 10.59 -12.78 5.61
N LEU A 286 11.33 -11.73 5.96
CA LEU A 286 12.29 -11.65 7.05
C LEU A 286 12.16 -10.29 7.76
N SER A 287 12.71 -10.19 8.97
CA SER A 287 12.63 -8.99 9.82
C SER A 287 13.28 -7.77 9.14
N GLU A 288 12.79 -6.57 9.45
CA GLU A 288 13.27 -5.29 8.91
C GLU A 288 14.78 -5.01 9.13
N ASP A 289 15.43 -5.70 10.08
CA ASP A 289 16.86 -5.54 10.40
C ASP A 289 17.74 -6.72 9.96
N ASP A 290 17.19 -7.79 9.40
CA ASP A 290 17.94 -9.00 8.98
C ASP A 290 18.53 -8.87 7.56
N TRP A 291 19.35 -7.85 7.34
CA TRP A 291 19.89 -7.51 6.02
C TRP A 291 20.69 -8.65 5.36
N GLU A 292 21.36 -9.50 6.14
CA GLU A 292 22.10 -10.66 5.60
C GLU A 292 21.15 -11.77 5.14
N GLY A 293 20.10 -12.04 5.93
CA GLY A 293 19.02 -12.94 5.55
C GLY A 293 18.32 -12.48 4.27
N TRP A 294 17.98 -11.19 4.17
CA TRP A 294 17.34 -10.61 2.98
C TRP A 294 18.19 -10.78 1.71
N GLN A 295 19.50 -10.55 1.79
CA GLN A 295 20.43 -10.78 0.67
C GLN A 295 20.45 -12.25 0.25
N THR A 296 20.55 -13.15 1.22
CA THR A 296 20.58 -14.60 0.99
C THR A 296 19.28 -15.08 0.34
N LEU A 297 18.13 -14.63 0.85
CA LEU A 297 16.81 -14.95 0.31
C LEU A 297 16.64 -14.39 -1.11
N THR A 298 17.05 -13.15 -1.34
CA THR A 298 16.96 -12.50 -2.66
C THR A 298 17.83 -13.22 -3.68
N ALA A 299 19.04 -13.64 -3.31
CA ALA A 299 19.91 -14.43 -4.18
C ALA A 299 19.31 -15.81 -4.52
N ALA A 300 18.57 -16.42 -3.60
CA ALA A 300 17.95 -17.73 -3.80
C ALA A 300 16.67 -17.69 -4.65
N LEU A 301 15.87 -16.61 -4.52
CA LEU A 301 14.49 -16.56 -5.00
C LEU A 301 14.17 -15.37 -5.93
N GLY A 302 14.96 -14.31 -5.94
CA GLY A 302 14.63 -13.03 -6.62
C GLY A 302 14.41 -13.12 -8.14
N ASP A 303 14.99 -14.12 -8.81
CA ASP A 303 14.73 -14.36 -10.24
C ASP A 303 13.41 -15.10 -10.50
N LYS A 304 12.85 -15.76 -9.48
CA LYS A 304 11.67 -16.63 -9.59
C LYS A 304 10.40 -15.99 -9.05
N VAL A 305 10.55 -15.10 -8.07
CA VAL A 305 9.44 -14.46 -7.35
C VAL A 305 9.87 -13.04 -7.00
N GLN A 306 8.91 -12.12 -7.00
CA GLN A 306 9.13 -10.77 -6.50
C GLN A 306 9.31 -10.80 -4.99
N ILE A 307 10.31 -10.09 -4.48
CA ILE A 307 10.62 -9.93 -3.06
C ILE A 307 10.41 -8.47 -2.73
N VAL A 308 9.36 -8.18 -1.98
CA VAL A 308 8.91 -6.81 -1.65
C VAL A 308 9.39 -6.46 -0.25
N GLY A 309 10.09 -5.34 -0.12
CA GLY A 309 10.35 -4.72 1.18
C GLY A 309 9.29 -3.68 1.51
N ASP A 310 8.58 -3.90 2.61
CA ASP A 310 7.67 -2.94 3.26
C ASP A 310 8.35 -2.34 4.49
N ASP A 311 8.35 -3.02 5.64
CA ASP A 311 9.06 -2.58 6.86
C ASP A 311 10.57 -2.49 6.63
N LEU A 312 11.12 -3.31 5.72
CA LEU A 312 12.54 -3.22 5.34
C LEU A 312 12.91 -1.81 4.86
N PHE A 313 12.02 -1.16 4.10
CA PHE A 313 12.31 0.13 3.44
C PHE A 313 11.52 1.30 4.00
N VAL A 314 10.34 1.08 4.57
CA VAL A 314 9.38 2.08 5.09
C VAL A 314 9.18 3.28 4.16
N THR A 315 9.17 3.05 2.84
CA THR A 315 9.12 4.11 1.81
C THR A 315 10.24 5.17 1.97
N ASN A 316 11.35 4.85 2.64
CA ASN A 316 12.47 5.75 2.92
C ASN A 316 13.59 5.59 1.87
N PRO A 317 13.94 6.66 1.12
CA PRO A 317 15.00 6.60 0.10
C PRO A 317 16.37 6.13 0.59
N GLU A 318 16.76 6.43 1.84
CA GLU A 318 18.04 5.99 2.41
C GLU A 318 18.08 4.47 2.61
N ARG A 319 17.03 3.90 3.20
CA ARG A 319 16.91 2.45 3.39
C ARG A 319 16.75 1.73 2.06
N LEU A 320 15.98 2.29 1.13
CA LEU A 320 15.88 1.77 -0.24
C LEU A 320 17.25 1.76 -0.93
N GLN A 321 18.03 2.85 -0.84
CA GLN A 321 19.37 2.90 -1.43
C GLN A 321 20.28 1.81 -0.85
N ARG A 322 20.23 1.58 0.47
CA ARG A 322 20.95 0.47 1.10
C ARG A 322 20.50 -0.89 0.55
N GLY A 323 19.20 -1.09 0.33
CA GLY A 323 18.67 -2.31 -0.29
C GLY A 323 19.18 -2.53 -1.70
N ILE A 324 19.19 -1.48 -2.51
CA ILE A 324 19.74 -1.50 -3.86
C ILE A 324 21.23 -1.85 -3.84
N ASP A 325 22.03 -1.17 -3.01
CA ASP A 325 23.48 -1.36 -2.95
C ASP A 325 23.88 -2.75 -2.43
N SER A 326 23.06 -3.34 -1.55
CA SER A 326 23.29 -4.66 -0.97
C SER A 326 22.59 -5.80 -1.74
N ALA A 327 21.79 -5.51 -2.76
CA ALA A 327 20.93 -6.49 -3.44
C ALA A 327 19.95 -7.22 -2.48
N ALA A 328 19.39 -6.48 -1.52
CA ALA A 328 18.30 -6.93 -0.67
C ALA A 328 16.96 -6.54 -1.30
N ALA A 329 16.09 -7.53 -1.55
CA ALA A 329 14.81 -7.41 -2.24
C ALA A 329 14.93 -7.02 -3.73
N ASN A 330 13.80 -6.97 -4.43
CA ASN A 330 13.71 -6.47 -5.81
C ASN A 330 12.45 -5.63 -6.07
N ALA A 331 11.73 -5.27 -5.01
CA ALA A 331 10.57 -4.41 -5.06
C ALA A 331 10.38 -3.61 -3.77
N LEU A 332 9.77 -2.43 -3.90
CA LEU A 332 9.38 -1.54 -2.82
C LEU A 332 7.85 -1.56 -2.68
N LEU A 333 7.35 -1.76 -1.45
CA LEU A 333 5.99 -1.36 -1.11
C LEU A 333 5.97 0.14 -0.83
N VAL A 334 5.04 0.86 -1.46
CA VAL A 334 4.97 2.32 -1.39
C VAL A 334 3.76 2.74 -0.59
N LYS A 335 3.99 3.29 0.61
CA LYS A 335 2.95 3.83 1.49
C LYS A 335 3.20 5.32 1.70
N VAL A 336 2.36 6.17 1.10
CA VAL A 336 2.50 7.63 1.09
C VAL A 336 2.70 8.24 2.49
N ASN A 337 2.02 7.70 3.50
CA ASN A 337 2.07 8.22 4.87
C ASN A 337 3.27 7.71 5.68
N GLN A 338 4.00 6.69 5.22
CA GLN A 338 5.27 6.29 5.85
C GLN A 338 6.36 7.33 5.62
N ILE A 339 6.36 8.01 4.47
CA ILE A 339 7.33 9.06 4.17
C ILE A 339 6.79 10.47 4.44
N GLY A 340 5.48 10.68 4.26
CA GLY A 340 4.77 11.87 4.76
C GLY A 340 4.59 13.02 3.78
N SER A 341 4.98 12.86 2.51
CA SER A 341 4.70 13.84 1.45
C SER A 341 4.58 13.19 0.07
N LEU A 342 3.94 13.88 -0.87
CA LEU A 342 3.84 13.42 -2.25
C LEU A 342 5.21 13.40 -2.93
N THR A 343 6.03 14.43 -2.76
CA THR A 343 7.29 14.53 -3.50
C THR A 343 8.33 13.52 -3.04
N GLU A 344 8.46 13.25 -1.73
CA GLU A 344 9.33 12.17 -1.25
C GLU A 344 8.81 10.79 -1.66
N THR A 345 7.49 10.60 -1.74
CA THR A 345 6.91 9.37 -2.31
C THR A 345 7.35 9.17 -3.76
N LEU A 346 7.25 10.22 -4.59
CA LEU A 346 7.66 10.15 -6.00
C LEU A 346 9.18 9.95 -6.14
N ASP A 347 9.99 10.52 -5.25
CA ASP A 347 11.44 10.31 -5.22
C ASP A 347 11.79 8.86 -4.87
N ALA A 348 11.10 8.24 -3.90
CA ALA A 348 11.29 6.83 -3.57
C ALA A 348 10.89 5.90 -4.74
N VAL A 349 9.77 6.18 -5.39
CA VAL A 349 9.32 5.43 -6.58
C VAL A 349 10.31 5.58 -7.74
N GLU A 350 10.77 6.79 -8.02
CA GLU A 350 11.74 7.05 -9.08
C GLU A 350 13.07 6.34 -8.80
N LEU A 351 13.56 6.39 -7.56
CA LEU A 351 14.79 5.72 -7.13
C LEU A 351 14.70 4.20 -7.36
N ALA A 352 13.58 3.59 -6.93
CA ALA A 352 13.35 2.16 -7.13
C ALA A 352 13.31 1.79 -8.62
N GLN A 353 12.46 2.47 -9.41
CA GLN A 353 12.27 2.15 -10.82
C GLN A 353 13.56 2.32 -11.65
N ARG A 354 14.35 3.38 -11.39
CA ARG A 354 15.62 3.63 -12.07
C ARG A 354 16.68 2.56 -11.77
N ASN A 355 16.58 1.89 -10.63
CA ASN A 355 17.47 0.80 -10.24
C ASN A 355 16.86 -0.59 -10.51
N GLY A 356 15.79 -0.67 -11.31
CA GLY A 356 15.20 -1.92 -11.74
C GLY A 356 14.29 -2.60 -10.70
N PHE A 357 14.06 -1.97 -9.54
CA PHE A 357 13.08 -2.43 -8.57
C PHE A 357 11.66 -2.20 -9.11
N LYS A 358 10.75 -3.08 -8.72
CA LYS A 358 9.31 -2.85 -8.87
C LYS A 358 8.78 -1.98 -7.75
N CYS A 359 7.67 -1.29 -8.00
CA CYS A 359 6.95 -0.54 -6.98
C CYS A 359 5.53 -1.08 -6.90
N MET A 360 5.06 -1.31 -5.68
CA MET A 360 3.68 -1.70 -5.41
C MET A 360 3.05 -0.63 -4.54
N MET A 361 2.14 0.15 -5.13
CA MET A 361 1.44 1.20 -4.40
C MET A 361 0.50 0.54 -3.38
N SER A 362 0.50 1.01 -2.13
CA SER A 362 -0.20 0.31 -1.05
C SER A 362 -1.10 1.22 -0.22
N HIS A 363 -2.18 0.62 0.28
CA HIS A 363 -3.06 1.18 1.29
C HIS A 363 -2.44 1.11 2.70
N ARG A 364 -3.21 1.50 3.72
CA ARG A 364 -2.95 1.12 5.13
C ARG A 364 -4.15 0.37 5.73
N SER A 365 -3.97 -0.30 6.87
CA SER A 365 -5.08 -0.99 7.56
C SER A 365 -6.18 -0.02 8.01
N GLY A 366 -5.86 1.19 8.46
CA GLY A 366 -6.81 2.30 8.60
C GLY A 366 -6.86 3.14 7.32
N GLU A 367 -7.83 2.88 6.45
CA GLU A 367 -8.04 3.65 5.22
C GLU A 367 -9.23 4.60 5.33
N THR A 368 -9.37 5.49 4.34
CA THR A 368 -10.48 6.41 4.20
C THR A 368 -11.20 6.18 2.86
N GLU A 369 -12.17 7.03 2.53
CA GLU A 369 -12.77 7.11 1.19
C GLU A 369 -11.84 7.72 0.12
N ASP A 370 -10.68 8.26 0.52
CA ASP A 370 -9.70 8.84 -0.38
C ASP A 370 -9.24 7.81 -1.42
N VAL A 371 -9.00 8.22 -2.67
CA VAL A 371 -8.61 7.30 -3.75
C VAL A 371 -7.26 7.65 -4.38
N THR A 372 -6.49 8.54 -3.77
CA THR A 372 -5.25 9.10 -4.33
C THR A 372 -4.24 8.03 -4.74
N ILE A 373 -4.12 6.94 -3.98
CA ILE A 373 -3.20 5.84 -4.30
C ILE A 373 -3.55 5.12 -5.62
N ALA A 374 -4.82 5.13 -6.05
CA ALA A 374 -5.21 4.60 -7.37
C ALA A 374 -4.61 5.47 -8.49
N ASP A 375 -4.77 6.79 -8.38
CA ASP A 375 -4.20 7.75 -9.32
C ASP A 375 -2.66 7.71 -9.29
N LEU A 376 -2.03 7.58 -8.13
CA LEU A 376 -0.57 7.46 -8.01
C LEU A 376 -0.01 6.20 -8.66
N ALA A 377 -0.72 5.07 -8.54
CA ALA A 377 -0.29 3.82 -9.18
C ALA A 377 -0.21 3.97 -10.72
N VAL A 378 -1.16 4.68 -11.32
CA VAL A 378 -1.19 4.94 -12.77
C VAL A 378 -0.24 6.09 -13.15
N ALA A 379 -0.19 7.17 -12.35
CA ALA A 379 0.71 8.30 -12.56
C ALA A 379 2.17 7.86 -12.67
N THR A 380 2.57 6.92 -11.83
CA THR A 380 3.94 6.38 -11.78
C THR A 380 4.15 5.18 -12.69
N ASN A 381 3.09 4.70 -13.36
CA ASN A 381 3.07 3.44 -14.11
C ASN A 381 3.74 2.29 -13.32
N CYS A 382 3.50 2.19 -12.01
CA CYS A 382 4.18 1.21 -11.15
C CYS A 382 3.78 -0.23 -11.48
N GLY A 383 2.59 -0.41 -12.06
CA GLY A 383 2.10 -1.69 -12.58
C GLY A 383 1.57 -2.65 -11.53
N GLN A 384 1.58 -2.29 -10.23
CA GLN A 384 1.06 -3.10 -9.13
C GLN A 384 0.44 -2.24 -8.04
N ILE A 385 -0.64 -2.73 -7.42
CA ILE A 385 -1.31 -2.07 -6.30
C ILE A 385 -1.79 -3.10 -5.26
N LYS A 386 -1.56 -2.84 -3.97
CA LYS A 386 -2.08 -3.60 -2.82
C LYS A 386 -3.09 -2.72 -2.07
N THR A 387 -4.37 -2.91 -2.35
CA THR A 387 -5.44 -2.07 -1.77
C THR A 387 -6.56 -2.87 -1.10
N GLY A 388 -6.26 -4.10 -0.67
CA GLY A 388 -7.13 -4.95 0.16
C GLY A 388 -8.01 -5.93 -0.61
N ALA A 389 -9.08 -6.40 0.02
CA ALA A 389 -10.04 -7.30 -0.61
C ALA A 389 -11.01 -6.53 -1.53
N PRO A 390 -11.72 -7.21 -2.44
CA PRO A 390 -12.91 -6.66 -3.10
C PRO A 390 -14.12 -6.60 -2.14
N ALA A 391 -13.90 -6.09 -0.93
CA ALA A 391 -14.86 -5.91 0.15
C ALA A 391 -14.47 -4.71 1.02
N ARG A 392 -15.45 -4.12 1.72
CA ARG A 392 -15.34 -2.85 2.48
C ARG A 392 -15.04 -1.65 1.58
N SER A 393 -15.80 -0.57 1.73
CA SER A 393 -15.81 0.52 0.74
C SER A 393 -14.51 1.31 0.70
N GLU A 394 -13.74 1.37 1.78
CA GLU A 394 -12.43 1.99 1.84
C GLU A 394 -11.40 1.29 0.93
N ARG A 395 -11.62 0.00 0.59
CA ARG A 395 -10.83 -0.78 -0.36
C ARG A 395 -11.40 -0.65 -1.76
N VAL A 396 -12.70 -0.94 -1.87
CA VAL A 396 -13.43 -0.97 -3.15
C VAL A 396 -13.46 0.41 -3.82
N ALA A 397 -13.40 1.51 -3.07
CA ALA A 397 -13.29 2.85 -3.63
C ALA A 397 -12.07 3.01 -4.56
N LYS A 398 -10.91 2.43 -4.21
CA LYS A 398 -9.70 2.48 -5.03
C LYS A 398 -9.83 1.64 -6.29
N TYR A 399 -10.45 0.46 -6.21
CA TYR A 399 -10.77 -0.33 -7.40
C TYR A 399 -11.73 0.39 -8.34
N ASN A 400 -12.79 0.98 -7.79
CA ASN A 400 -13.73 1.78 -8.57
C ASN A 400 -13.03 2.98 -9.24
N GLN A 401 -12.07 3.61 -8.56
CA GLN A 401 -11.29 4.69 -9.15
C GLN A 401 -10.40 4.20 -10.29
N LEU A 402 -9.73 3.06 -10.14
CA LEU A 402 -8.94 2.46 -11.22
C LEU A 402 -9.79 2.07 -12.42
N MET A 403 -11.02 1.59 -12.22
CA MET A 403 -11.97 1.34 -13.32
C MET A 403 -12.38 2.64 -14.03
N ARG A 404 -12.55 3.76 -13.30
CA ARG A 404 -12.78 5.08 -13.93
C ARG A 404 -11.56 5.57 -14.69
N ILE A 405 -10.36 5.36 -14.17
CA ILE A 405 -9.11 5.72 -14.86
C ILE A 405 -8.97 4.91 -16.15
N GLU A 406 -9.26 3.60 -16.11
CA GLU A 406 -9.31 2.74 -17.29
C GLU A 406 -10.33 3.25 -18.33
N GLU A 407 -11.55 3.62 -17.89
CA GLU A 407 -12.57 4.21 -18.77
C GLU A 407 -12.13 5.54 -19.39
N ILE A 408 -11.46 6.42 -18.62
CA ILE A 408 -10.93 7.70 -19.11
C ILE A 408 -9.82 7.49 -20.14
N LEU A 409 -8.99 6.45 -19.96
CA LEU A 409 -7.89 6.13 -20.85
C LEU A 409 -8.34 5.47 -22.15
N ASP A 410 -9.47 4.76 -22.15
CA ASP A 410 -10.03 4.05 -23.30
C ASP A 410 -8.96 3.17 -23.99
N ASP A 411 -8.82 3.23 -25.31
CA ASP A 411 -7.81 2.50 -26.08
C ASP A 411 -6.35 2.76 -25.65
N ALA A 412 -6.07 3.83 -24.88
CA ALA A 412 -4.73 4.08 -24.35
C ALA A 412 -4.40 3.28 -23.09
N ALA A 413 -5.40 2.68 -22.44
CA ALA A 413 -5.21 1.89 -21.22
C ALA A 413 -4.41 0.62 -21.54
N VAL A 414 -3.40 0.34 -20.72
CA VAL A 414 -2.67 -0.93 -20.77
C VAL A 414 -2.72 -1.56 -19.40
N TYR A 415 -3.18 -2.81 -19.30
CA TYR A 415 -3.10 -3.57 -18.06
C TYR A 415 -1.73 -4.24 -17.93
N ALA A 416 -1.07 -4.09 -16.78
CA ALA A 416 0.27 -4.60 -16.58
C ALA A 416 0.38 -6.13 -16.68
N GLY A 417 -0.63 -6.86 -16.18
CA GLY A 417 -0.72 -8.32 -16.24
C GLY A 417 0.58 -9.02 -15.82
N ARG A 418 0.95 -10.08 -16.55
CA ARG A 418 2.16 -10.88 -16.28
C ARG A 418 3.46 -10.07 -16.31
N SER A 419 3.54 -9.02 -17.13
CA SER A 419 4.77 -8.22 -17.30
C SER A 419 5.20 -7.47 -16.02
N ALA A 420 4.29 -7.38 -15.05
CA ALA A 420 4.57 -6.80 -13.75
C ALA A 420 5.57 -7.63 -12.93
N PHE A 421 5.77 -8.93 -13.22
CA PHE A 421 6.54 -9.86 -12.39
C PHE A 421 7.80 -10.40 -13.07
N PRO A 422 8.89 -10.68 -12.32
CA PRO A 422 10.15 -11.17 -12.88
C PRO A 422 10.01 -12.53 -13.58
N ARG A 423 9.19 -13.44 -13.02
CA ARG A 423 9.03 -14.82 -13.50
C ARG A 423 8.53 -14.96 -14.94
N PHE A 424 7.84 -13.95 -15.47
CA PHE A 424 7.22 -13.99 -16.80
C PHE A 424 7.94 -13.09 -17.81
N ARG A 425 9.14 -12.62 -17.49
CA ARG A 425 10.01 -11.92 -18.43
C ARG A 425 10.79 -12.98 -19.23
N ASP A 426 10.45 -13.12 -20.50
CA ASP A 426 11.23 -13.89 -21.49
C ASP A 426 12.50 -13.12 -21.92
#